data_AF-A0A7H5F4K7-F1
#
_entry.id   AF-A0A7H5F4K7-F1
#
_cell.length_a   1.000
_cell.length_b   1.000
_cell.length_c   1.000
_cell.angle_alpha   90.00
_cell.angle_beta   90.00
_cell.angle_gamma   90.00
#
_symmetry.space_group_name_H-M   'P 1'
#
loop_
_entity.id
_entity.type
_entity.pdbx_description
1 polymer ?
#
loop_
_entity_poly.entity_id
_entity_poly.type
_entity_poly.pdbx_seq_one_letter_code
_entity_poly.pdbx_strand_id
1 'polypeptide(L)'
;CEGSSGSLSGLITTQDDDVMGGVEVTLTGDNNMDETVTTAANGQFSFGNLEVDADYTASPAYNAAFDFGNVTVTDIVAITNHILGSNLLGTGYDHVAADVNMDADVNIFDLVA
;
A
#
# COMPACT_ATOMS: atom_id res chain seq x y z
N CYS A 1 21.17 15.86 -31.76
CA CYS A 1 20.08 15.85 -30.78
C CYS A 1 20.26 14.59 -29.99
N GLU A 2 20.85 14.70 -28.80
CA GLU A 2 21.04 13.55 -27.92
C GLU A 2 19.66 13.15 -27.37
N GLY A 3 19.45 11.83 -27.24
CA GLY A 3 18.13 11.22 -27.05
C GLY A 3 17.31 11.88 -25.96
N SER A 4 16.05 12.18 -26.29
CA SER A 4 15.07 12.59 -25.30
C SER A 4 14.87 11.43 -24.33
N SER A 5 15.21 11.63 -23.05
CA SER A 5 14.85 10.70 -21.99
C SER A 5 13.62 11.20 -21.24
N GLY A 6 12.74 10.26 -20.87
CA GLY A 6 11.56 10.51 -20.06
C GLY A 6 11.86 10.44 -18.56
N SER A 7 10.92 10.94 -17.77
CA SER A 7 10.88 10.74 -16.32
C SER A 7 9.48 10.31 -15.88
N LEU A 8 9.42 9.43 -14.88
CA LEU A 8 8.19 8.99 -14.23
C LEU A 8 8.28 9.35 -12.76
N SER A 9 7.38 10.16 -12.26
CA SER A 9 7.31 10.47 -10.84
C SER A 9 5.88 10.40 -10.34
N GLY A 10 5.73 10.15 -9.04
CA GLY A 10 4.44 10.01 -8.40
C GLY A 10 4.50 10.28 -6.91
N LEU A 11 3.30 10.28 -6.31
CA LEU A 11 3.08 10.44 -4.89
C LEU A 11 2.28 9.22 -4.41
N ILE A 12 2.71 8.63 -3.30
CA ILE A 12 1.99 7.54 -2.62
C ILE A 12 1.41 8.08 -1.32
N THR A 13 0.10 7.89 -1.16
CA THR A 13 -0.67 8.29 0.03
C THR A 13 -1.51 7.12 0.53
N THR A 14 -1.94 7.20 1.79
CA THR A 14 -3.00 6.34 2.35
C THR A 14 -4.36 6.74 1.78
N GLN A 15 -5.40 5.99 2.15
CA GLN A 15 -6.79 6.35 1.86
C GLN A 15 -7.24 7.67 2.48
N ASP A 16 -6.56 8.14 3.51
CA ASP A 16 -6.84 9.40 4.22
C ASP A 16 -5.98 10.56 3.70
N ASP A 17 -5.35 10.38 2.52
CA ASP A 17 -4.43 11.32 1.88
C ASP A 17 -3.13 11.60 2.67
N ASP A 18 -2.82 10.76 3.67
CA ASP A 18 -1.57 10.87 4.41
C ASP A 18 -0.39 10.34 3.58
N VAL A 19 0.69 11.12 3.49
CA VAL A 19 1.87 10.76 2.70
C VAL A 19 2.60 9.55 3.28
N MET A 20 2.96 8.59 2.41
CA MET A 20 3.54 7.32 2.81
C MET A 20 4.99 7.17 2.35
N GLY A 21 5.92 7.35 3.29
CA GLY A 21 7.35 7.04 3.08
C GLY A 21 7.67 5.57 3.30
N GLY A 22 8.78 5.10 2.70
CA GLY A 22 9.25 3.72 2.90
C GLY A 22 8.56 2.67 2.03
N VAL A 23 7.77 3.08 1.03
CA VAL A 23 7.20 2.18 0.03
C VAL A 23 8.23 1.91 -1.04
N GLU A 24 8.53 0.64 -1.29
CA GLU A 24 9.43 0.22 -2.36
C GLU A 24 8.66 0.24 -3.68
N VAL A 25 9.11 1.03 -4.66
CA VAL A 25 8.51 1.07 -5.99
C VAL A 25 9.49 0.45 -6.96
N THR A 26 9.11 -0.67 -7.55
CA THR A 26 9.88 -1.35 -8.60
C THR A 26 9.29 -0.99 -9.95
N LEU A 27 10.09 -0.34 -10.79
CA LEU A 27 9.78 -0.07 -12.18
C LEU A 27 10.36 -1.18 -13.03
N THR A 28 9.49 -1.89 -13.75
CA THR A 28 9.90 -2.87 -14.76
C THR A 28 9.56 -2.32 -16.14
N GLY A 29 10.49 -2.46 -17.08
CA GLY A 29 10.32 -2.00 -18.46
C GLY A 29 10.89 -2.98 -19.48
N ASP A 30 10.78 -2.60 -20.75
CA ASP A 30 11.45 -3.32 -21.83
C ASP A 30 12.98 -3.36 -21.64
N ASN A 31 13.62 -4.37 -22.24
CA ASN A 31 15.09 -4.58 -22.23
C ASN A 31 15.73 -4.82 -20.84
N ASN A 32 15.03 -5.49 -19.92
CA ASN A 32 15.54 -5.83 -18.58
C ASN A 32 15.91 -4.60 -17.73
N MET A 33 15.20 -3.49 -17.91
CA MET A 33 15.32 -2.37 -16.98
C MET A 33 14.41 -2.63 -15.78
N ASP A 34 15.05 -3.02 -14.67
CA ASP A 34 14.44 -3.14 -13.36
C ASP A 34 15.11 -2.12 -12.44
N GLU A 35 14.39 -1.05 -12.10
CA GLU A 35 14.85 0.00 -11.21
C GLU A 35 13.97 0.05 -9.97
N THR A 36 14.57 0.13 -8.78
CA THR A 36 13.83 0.16 -7.52
C THR A 36 14.15 1.44 -6.76
N VAL A 37 13.11 2.18 -6.38
CA VAL A 37 13.21 3.41 -5.59
C VAL A 37 12.28 3.32 -4.39
N THR A 38 12.78 3.66 -3.21
CA THR A 38 11.95 3.80 -2.00
C THR A 38 11.37 5.22 -1.92
N THR A 39 10.08 5.35 -1.61
CA THR A 39 9.46 6.66 -1.40
C THR A 39 10.13 7.42 -0.26
N ALA A 40 10.36 8.72 -0.48
CA ALA A 40 10.86 9.60 0.56
C ALA A 40 9.79 9.84 1.66
N ALA A 41 10.18 10.47 2.77
CA ALA A 41 9.26 10.77 3.89
C ALA A 41 8.04 11.63 3.50
N ASN A 42 8.07 12.26 2.33
CA ASN A 42 6.96 13.02 1.75
C ASN A 42 6.12 12.19 0.75
N GLY A 43 6.31 10.87 0.69
CA GLY A 43 5.58 9.95 -0.18
C GLY A 43 5.98 9.96 -1.66
N GLN A 44 6.98 10.76 -2.05
CA GLN A 44 7.34 10.93 -3.45
C GLN A 44 8.34 9.87 -3.92
N PHE A 45 8.18 9.41 -5.17
CA PHE A 45 9.15 8.60 -5.90
C PHE A 45 9.39 9.19 -7.30
N SER A 46 10.58 8.94 -7.86
CA SER A 46 10.92 9.39 -9.21
C SER A 46 11.92 8.45 -9.88
N PHE A 47 11.63 8.09 -11.12
CA PHE A 47 12.52 7.43 -12.06
C PHE A 47 12.89 8.42 -13.17
N GLY A 48 14.19 8.53 -13.46
CA GLY A 48 14.70 9.35 -14.55
C GLY A 48 15.32 8.48 -15.63
N ASN A 49 15.73 9.13 -16.74
CA ASN A 49 16.45 8.47 -17.84
C ASN A 49 15.67 7.31 -18.49
N LEU A 50 14.34 7.43 -18.55
CA LEU A 50 13.50 6.43 -19.21
C LEU A 50 13.57 6.60 -20.73
N GLU A 51 13.47 5.50 -21.46
CA GLU A 51 13.34 5.51 -22.91
C GLU A 51 11.95 6.03 -23.28
N VAL A 52 11.89 6.92 -24.28
CA VAL A 52 10.61 7.45 -24.79
C VAL A 52 10.03 6.43 -25.77
N ASP A 53 8.71 6.31 -25.80
CA ASP A 53 7.97 5.30 -26.59
C ASP A 53 8.13 3.84 -26.11
N ALA A 54 8.51 3.64 -24.83
CA ALA A 54 8.54 2.33 -24.17
C ALA A 54 7.43 2.20 -23.10
N ASP A 55 7.01 0.96 -22.83
CA ASP A 55 6.05 0.64 -21.78
C ASP A 55 6.76 0.33 -20.45
N TYR A 56 6.21 0.86 -19.36
CA TYR A 56 6.72 0.66 -18.01
C TYR A 56 5.62 0.26 -17.05
N THR A 57 5.90 -0.70 -16.16
CA THR A 57 5.02 -1.11 -15.07
C THR A 57 5.64 -0.70 -13.74
N ALA A 58 4.97 0.19 -13.01
CA ALA A 58 5.36 0.53 -11.64
C ALA A 58 4.61 -0.37 -10.66
N SER A 59 5.35 -1.17 -9.90
CA SER A 59 4.85 -2.08 -8.87
C SER A 59 5.27 -1.59 -7.49
N PRO A 60 4.38 -0.92 -6.73
CA PRO A 60 4.65 -0.57 -5.35
C PRO A 60 4.51 -1.79 -4.43
N ALA A 61 5.40 -1.92 -3.45
CA ALA A 61 5.39 -2.90 -2.40
C ALA A 61 5.67 -2.23 -1.06
N TYR A 62 4.83 -2.50 -0.07
CA TYR A 62 5.02 -2.01 1.29
C TYR A 62 4.90 -3.19 2.25
N ASN A 63 6.03 -3.62 2.81
CA ASN A 63 6.11 -4.73 3.75
C ASN A 63 6.59 -4.23 5.11
N ALA A 64 5.72 -3.49 5.80
CA ALA A 64 6.01 -3.03 7.15
C ALA A 64 5.93 -4.19 8.16
N ALA A 65 6.80 -4.16 9.16
CA ALA A 65 6.68 -5.05 10.30
C ALA A 65 5.39 -4.75 11.06
N PHE A 66 4.66 -5.79 11.44
CA PHE A 66 3.48 -5.65 12.28
C PHE A 66 3.86 -5.24 13.70
N ASP A 67 3.18 -4.23 14.24
CA ASP A 67 3.39 -3.74 15.60
C ASP A 67 2.18 -4.03 16.48
N PHE A 68 2.35 -5.02 17.37
CA PHE A 68 1.33 -5.42 18.35
C PHE A 68 0.95 -4.28 19.32
N GLY A 69 1.81 -3.28 19.50
CA GLY A 69 1.53 -2.13 20.37
C GLY A 69 0.42 -1.21 19.84
N ASN A 70 0.11 -1.30 18.54
CA ASN A 70 -0.98 -0.56 17.92
C ASN A 70 -2.34 -1.25 18.06
N VAL A 71 -2.37 -2.51 18.52
CA VAL A 71 -3.61 -3.26 18.76
C VAL A 71 -4.10 -2.97 20.18
N THR A 72 -5.33 -2.48 20.26
CA THR A 72 -5.97 -2.03 21.50
C THR A 72 -7.31 -2.72 21.72
N VAL A 73 -7.88 -2.57 22.91
CA VAL A 73 -9.24 -3.07 23.21
C VAL A 73 -10.30 -2.37 22.33
N THR A 74 -10.01 -1.17 21.83
CA THR A 74 -10.92 -0.45 20.91
C THR A 74 -11.13 -1.23 19.61
N ASP A 75 -10.10 -1.92 19.12
CA ASP A 75 -10.17 -2.71 17.89
C ASP A 75 -11.06 -3.94 18.07
N ILE A 76 -11.00 -4.58 19.24
CA ILE A 76 -11.92 -5.67 19.62
C ILE A 76 -13.38 -5.18 19.64
N VAL A 77 -13.62 -3.97 20.17
CA VAL A 77 -14.97 -3.38 20.18
C VAL A 77 -15.43 -3.03 18.75
N ALA A 78 -14.53 -2.52 17.90
CA ALA A 78 -14.82 -2.16 16.52
C ALA A 78 -15.24 -3.38 15.69
N ILE A 79 -14.47 -4.47 15.72
CA ILE A 79 -14.80 -5.69 14.98
C ILE A 79 -16.07 -6.36 15.53
N THR A 80 -16.29 -6.34 16.85
CA THR A 80 -17.53 -6.85 17.46
C THR A 80 -18.76 -6.09 16.98
N ASN A 81 -18.68 -4.76 16.88
CA ASN A 81 -19.76 -3.93 16.35
C ASN A 81 -20.03 -4.21 14.86
N HIS A 82 -18.98 -4.49 14.09
CA HIS A 82 -19.11 -4.91 12.70
C HIS A 82 -19.88 -6.22 12.58
N ILE A 83 -19.47 -7.25 13.31
CA ILE A 83 -20.09 -8.58 13.31
C ILE A 83 -21.56 -8.53 13.71
N LEU A 84 -21.90 -7.66 14.67
CA LEU A 84 -23.28 -7.47 15.14
C LEU A 84 -24.12 -6.56 14.22
N GLY A 85 -23.52 -5.96 13.20
CA GLY A 85 -24.17 -5.02 12.29
C GLY A 85 -24.56 -3.68 12.95
N SER A 86 -23.99 -3.36 14.11
CA SER A 86 -24.26 -2.10 14.82
C SER A 86 -23.43 -0.94 14.28
N ASN A 87 -22.24 -1.22 13.75
CA ASN A 87 -21.41 -0.27 13.01
C ASN A 87 -20.54 -1.01 11.99
N LEU A 88 -20.67 -0.68 10.71
CA LEU A 88 -19.91 -1.35 9.64
C LEU A 88 -18.52 -0.71 9.48
N LEU A 89 -17.57 -1.49 8.95
CA LEU A 89 -16.25 -0.99 8.58
C LEU A 89 -16.41 -0.05 7.38
N GLY A 90 -15.72 1.08 7.42
CA GLY A 90 -15.98 2.19 6.50
C GLY A 90 -15.18 2.10 5.21
N THR A 91 -14.02 1.44 5.26
CA THR A 91 -13.03 1.47 4.19
C THR A 91 -12.51 0.08 3.83
N GLY A 92 -11.95 -0.03 2.62
CA GLY A 92 -11.28 -1.26 2.20
C GLY A 92 -10.09 -1.62 3.09
N TYR A 93 -9.40 -0.61 3.66
CA TYR A 93 -8.28 -0.87 4.58
C TYR A 93 -8.78 -1.45 5.90
N ASP A 94 -9.92 -0.97 6.41
CA ASP A 94 -10.53 -1.54 7.61
C ASP A 94 -10.89 -3.01 7.42
N HIS A 95 -11.41 -3.38 6.25
CA HIS A 95 -11.73 -4.77 5.92
C HIS A 95 -10.49 -5.66 5.87
N VAL A 96 -9.42 -5.22 5.17
CA VAL A 96 -8.16 -5.97 5.08
C VAL A 96 -7.45 -6.05 6.44
N ALA A 97 -7.55 -5.01 7.27
CA ALA A 97 -6.98 -5.01 8.61
C ALA A 97 -7.76 -5.88 9.60
N ALA A 98 -9.08 -6.01 9.41
CA ALA A 98 -9.95 -6.82 10.27
C ALA A 98 -9.97 -8.31 9.88
N ASP A 99 -9.69 -8.65 8.63
CA ASP A 99 -9.56 -10.03 8.12
C ASP A 99 -8.16 -10.59 8.44
N VAL A 100 -8.01 -11.17 9.63
CA VAL A 100 -6.72 -11.67 10.12
C VAL A 100 -6.36 -13.01 9.48
N ASN A 101 -7.36 -13.83 9.15
CA ASN A 101 -7.16 -15.16 8.60
C ASN A 101 -7.11 -15.19 7.06
N MET A 102 -7.34 -14.04 6.40
CA MET A 102 -7.32 -13.83 4.95
C MET A 102 -8.38 -14.65 4.19
N ASP A 103 -9.55 -14.85 4.78
CA ASP A 103 -10.67 -15.58 4.16
C ASP A 103 -11.68 -14.69 3.43
N ALA A 104 -11.46 -13.37 3.46
CA ALA A 104 -12.30 -12.31 2.91
C ALA A 104 -13.65 -12.09 3.64
N ASP A 105 -13.87 -12.74 4.78
CA ASP A 105 -15.09 -12.64 5.58
C ASP A 105 -14.78 -12.20 7.03
N VAL A 106 -15.05 -10.93 7.35
CA VAL A 106 -14.82 -10.42 8.73
C VAL A 106 -15.85 -10.98 9.71
N ASN A 107 -15.41 -11.87 10.60
CA ASN A 107 -16.25 -12.59 11.54
C ASN A 107 -15.58 -12.88 12.90
N ILE A 108 -16.22 -13.70 13.75
CA ILE A 108 -15.72 -14.01 15.09
C ILE A 108 -14.37 -14.76 15.08
N PHE A 109 -14.01 -15.43 13.98
CA PHE A 109 -12.75 -16.14 13.86
C PHE A 109 -11.56 -15.19 13.74
N ASP A 110 -11.73 -14.00 13.17
CA ASP A 110 -10.69 -12.96 13.10
C ASP A 110 -10.27 -12.43 14.48
N LEU A 111 -11.16 -12.53 15.47
CA LEU A 111 -10.87 -12.11 16.85
C LEU A 111 -9.91 -13.05 17.59
N VAL A 112 -9.73 -14.28 17.10
CA VAL A 112 -8.98 -15.34 17.80
C VAL A 112 -7.92 -16.01 16.94
N ALA A 113 -7.76 -15.55 15.70
CA ALA A 113 -6.81 -16.08 14.72
C ALA A 113 -5.34 -15.82 15.12
#